data_AF-J8E7C6-F1
#
_entry.id   AF-J8E7C6-F1
#
_cell.length_a   1.000
_cell.length_b   1.000
_cell.length_c   1.000
_cell.angle_alpha   90.00
_cell.angle_beta   90.00
_cell.angle_gamma   90.00
#
_symmetry.space_group_name_H-M   'P 1'
#
loop_
_entity.id
_entity.type
_entity.pdbx_description
1 polymer ?
#
loop_
_entity_poly.entity_id
_entity_poly.type
_entity_poly.pdbx_seq_one_letter_code
_entity_poly.pdbx_strand_id
1 'polypeptide(L)' 'MEFLDVLRKKNMKVREFQKWGIYFRKRWEDNLANHLSYEEKEEIHLYGDK' A
#
# COMPACT_ATOMS: atom_id res chain seq x y z
N MET A 1 11.89 -6.58 -13.84
CA MET A 1 12.95 -5.57 -13.62
C MET A 1 13.10 -4.60 -14.79
N GLU A 2 12.79 -5.00 -16.02
CA GLU A 2 12.93 -4.18 -17.24
C GLU A 2 12.29 -2.77 -17.19
N PHE A 3 11.10 -2.63 -16.58
CA PHE A 3 10.40 -1.34 -16.49
C PHE A 3 11.16 -0.29 -15.66
N LEU A 4 11.75 -0.68 -14.53
CA LEU A 4 12.49 0.26 -13.67
C LEU A 4 13.75 0.77 -14.38
N ASP A 5 14.37 -0.06 -15.22
CA ASP A 5 15.54 0.31 -16.00
C ASP A 5 15.19 1.35 -17.08
N VAL A 6 14.00 1.25 -17.70
CA VAL A 6 13.48 2.30 -18.60
C VAL A 6 13.30 3.63 -17.86
N LEU A 7 12.74 3.60 -16.65
CA LEU A 7 12.53 4.83 -15.85
C LEU A 7 13.86 5.47 -15.43
N ARG A 8 14.85 4.66 -15.03
CA ARG A 8 16.19 5.14 -14.68
C ARG A 8 16.90 5.76 -15.88
N LYS A 9 16.78 5.17 -17.08
CA LYS A 9 17.31 5.75 -18.34
C LYS A 9 16.69 7.13 -18.65
N LYS A 10 15.46 7.39 -18.19
CA LYS A 10 14.79 8.70 -18.30
C LYS A 10 15.14 9.66 -17.16
N ASN A 11 16.14 9.33 -16.33
CA ASN A 11 16.57 10.13 -15.18
C ASN A 11 15.46 10.36 -14.12
N MET A 12 14.48 9.46 -14.06
CA MET A 12 13.42 9.52 -13.07
C MET A 12 13.90 8.96 -11.73
N LYS A 13 13.54 9.63 -10.62
CA LYS A 13 13.81 9.12 -9.27
C LYS A 13 12.90 7.94 -8.98
N VAL A 14 13.50 6.76 -8.84
CA VAL A 14 12.80 5.53 -8.46
C VAL A 14 13.08 5.24 -6.98
N ARG A 15 12.04 4.98 -6.20
CA ARG A 15 12.15 4.50 -4.82
C ARG A 15 11.38 3.19 -4.67
N GLU A 16 12.10 2.12 -4.35
CA GLU A 16 11.50 0.83 -4.08
C GLU A 16 11.04 0.76 -2.61
N PHE A 17 9.79 0.37 -2.40
CA PHE A 17 9.26 0.10 -1.07
C PHE A 17 8.85 -1.37 -1.01
N GLN A 18 9.46 -2.13 -0.11
CA GLN A 18 9.23 -3.58 -0.02
C GLN A 18 7.86 -3.97 0.54
N LYS A 19 7.07 -3.01 1.05
CA LYS A 19 5.81 -3.29 1.77
C LYS A 19 4.69 -2.31 1.43
N TRP A 20 4.47 -2.08 0.13
CA TRP A 20 3.39 -1.20 -0.36
C TRP A 20 2.01 -1.58 0.21
N GLY A 21 1.71 -2.88 0.31
CA GLY A 21 0.44 -3.35 0.88
C GLY A 21 0.20 -2.83 2.30
N ILE A 22 1.18 -3.02 3.20
CA ILE A 22 1.07 -2.54 4.59
C ILE A 22 1.00 -1.01 4.65
N TYR A 23 1.81 -0.31 3.85
CA TYR A 23 1.81 1.15 3.81
C TYR A 23 0.44 1.70 3.36
N PHE A 24 -0.13 1.17 2.29
CA PHE A 24 -1.42 1.62 1.78
C PHE A 24 -2.57 1.19 2.70
N ARG A 25 -2.53 -0.01 3.28
CA ARG A 25 -3.52 -0.45 4.28
C ARG A 25 -3.56 0.48 5.49
N LYS A 26 -2.40 0.83 6.04
CA LYS A 26 -2.34 1.79 7.15
C LYS A 26 -2.88 3.17 6.75
N ARG A 27 -2.52 3.65 5.55
CA ARG A 27 -3.02 4.94 5.07
C ARG A 27 -4.53 4.92 4.83
N TRP A 28 -5.06 3.82 4.32
CA TRP A 28 -6.49 3.62 4.17
C TRP A 28 -7.18 3.62 5.53
N GLU A 29 -6.65 2.86 6.49
CA GLU A 29 -7.15 2.86 7.86
C GLU A 29 -7.19 4.27 8.43
N ASP A 30 -6.06 4.97 8.44
CA ASP A 30 -5.92 6.28 9.09
C ASP A 30 -6.86 7.35 8.49
N ASN A 31 -7.16 7.29 7.18
CA ASN A 31 -7.87 8.35 6.46
C ASN A 31 -9.34 8.01 6.12
N LEU A 32 -9.68 6.72 6.00
CA LEU A 32 -11.00 6.29 5.49
C LEU A 32 -11.70 5.34 6.45
N ALA A 33 -11.01 4.35 7.00
CA ALA A 33 -11.61 3.30 7.82
C ALA A 33 -11.39 3.47 9.33
N ASN A 34 -10.85 4.62 9.77
CA ASN A 34 -10.49 4.87 11.17
C ASN A 34 -11.70 4.85 12.12
N HIS A 35 -12.89 5.16 11.60
CA HIS A 35 -14.15 5.19 12.33
C HIS A 35 -14.78 3.81 12.48
N LEU A 36 -14.33 2.82 11.70
CA LEU A 36 -14.85 1.47 11.76
C LEU A 36 -14.30 0.75 12.99
N SER A 37 -15.15 -0.08 13.59
CA SER A 37 -14.77 -1.07 14.59
C SER A 37 -13.79 -2.09 14.03
N TYR A 38 -13.20 -2.90 14.90
CA TYR A 38 -12.30 -3.96 14.46
C TYR A 38 -13.04 -5.00 13.61
N GLU A 39 -14.25 -5.36 14.01
CA GLU A 39 -15.11 -6.32 13.33
C GLU A 39 -15.46 -5.85 11.91
N GLU A 40 -15.88 -4.61 11.74
CA GLU A 40 -16.17 -4.01 10.42
C GLU A 40 -14.91 -3.94 9.53
N LYS A 41 -13.73 -3.69 10.11
CA LYS A 41 -12.45 -3.71 9.38
C LYS A 41 -12.09 -5.12 8.89
N GLU A 42 -12.40 -6.16 9.65
CA GLU A 42 -12.22 -7.55 9.24
C GLU A 42 -13.20 -7.94 8.14
N GLU A 43 -14.46 -7.50 8.20
CA GLU A 43 -15.48 -7.76 7.17
C GLU A 43 -15.10 -7.17 5.80
N ILE A 44 -14.45 -6.01 5.77
CA ILE A 44 -13.92 -5.42 4.53
C ILE A 44 -12.52 -5.95 4.15
N HIS A 45 -12.02 -6.96 4.87
CA HIS A 45 -10.71 -7.58 4.68
C HIS A 45 -9.54 -6.58 4.73
N LEU A 46 -9.62 -5.55 5.58
CA LEU A 46 -8.61 -4.49 5.66
C LEU A 46 -7.20 -5.02 6.00
N TYR A 47 -7.11 -6.13 6.73
CA TYR A 47 -5.84 -6.78 7.08
C TYR A 47 -5.66 -8.17 6.44
N GLY A 48 -6.61 -8.58 5.58
CA GLY A 48 -6.68 -9.91 4.99
C GLY A 48 -5.72 -10.11 3.82
N ASP A 49 -4.42 -10.16 4.11
CA ASP A 49 -3.38 -10.68 3.21
C ASP A 49 -2.53 -11.72 3.97
N LYS A 50 -3.14 -12.81 4.46
CA LYS A 50 -2.39 -14.01 4.86
C LYS A 50 -2.31 -14.98 3.69
#